data_AF-A0A3S5ALC4-F1
#
_entry.id   AF-A0A3S5ALC4-F1
#
_cell.length_a   1.000
_cell.length_b   1.000
_cell.length_c   1.000
_cell.angle_alpha   90.00
_cell.angle_beta   90.00
_cell.angle_gamma   90.00
#
_symmetry.space_group_name_H-M   'P 1'
#
loop_
_entity.id
_entity.type
_entity.pdbx_description
1 polymer ?
#
loop_
_entity_poly.entity_id
_entity_poly.type
_entity_poly.pdbx_seq_one_letter_code
_entity_poly.pdbx_strand_id
1 'polypeptide(L)'
;MLKTGVRAKCYMTHASKAIYRYLLADYVRISNCGVSAEHSLYTERDIVTSLEWIDTIDFHQELEVNGIKFSAYHAGHVLGAAMFLIEIAGVKVLYTGDFSRQEDRHLMCAEVPPIRPDVLITESTYGIHIHDKREDREARFTQLVHDIVTRGGRCLIPAFALGRAQELMLILDEYWSNHPELHDIPIYYASQLARKCMAVYQTYINAMNAKIRNQLVNNNPFCFRYISNLKVN
;
A
#
# COMPACT_ATOMS: atom_id res chain seq x y z
N MET A 1 18.81 1.22 -12.84
CA MET A 1 19.27 1.56 -14.21
C MET A 1 20.39 2.59 -14.19
N LEU A 2 20.20 3.78 -13.59
CA LEU A 2 21.22 4.85 -13.59
C LEU A 2 22.58 4.46 -12.99
N LYS A 3 22.60 3.58 -12.00
CA LYS A 3 23.83 3.11 -11.34
C LYS A 3 24.43 1.83 -11.94
N THR A 4 23.73 1.17 -12.87
CA THR A 4 24.08 -0.19 -13.32
C THR A 4 24.38 -0.29 -14.82
N GLY A 5 24.21 0.80 -15.59
CA GLY A 5 24.41 0.80 -17.05
C GLY A 5 23.33 0.03 -17.84
N VAL A 6 22.41 -0.67 -17.16
CA VAL A 6 21.34 -1.46 -17.78
C VAL A 6 20.29 -0.52 -18.36
N ARG A 7 19.95 -0.75 -19.64
CA ARG A 7 18.81 -0.14 -20.34
C ARG A 7 17.73 -1.19 -20.54
N ALA A 8 16.71 -1.16 -19.70
CA ALA A 8 15.56 -2.06 -19.78
C ALA A 8 14.27 -1.23 -19.72
N LYS A 9 13.16 -1.80 -20.19
CA LYS A 9 11.84 -1.26 -19.91
C LYS A 9 11.41 -1.68 -18.51
N CYS A 10 10.76 -0.77 -17.78
CA CYS A 10 10.25 -1.01 -16.44
C CYS A 10 8.77 -0.62 -16.42
N TYR A 11 7.91 -1.49 -15.89
CA TYR A 11 6.48 -1.25 -15.83
C TYR A 11 5.99 -1.29 -14.38
N MET A 12 5.10 -0.38 -14.02
CA MET A 12 4.37 -0.36 -12.75
C MET A 12 2.90 -0.06 -13.00
N THR A 13 2.02 -0.41 -12.07
CA THR A 13 0.67 0.17 -12.09
C THR A 13 0.74 1.67 -11.80
N HIS A 14 -0.29 2.41 -12.21
CA HIS A 14 -0.37 3.86 -11.99
C HIS A 14 -0.21 4.24 -10.51
N ALA A 15 -0.93 3.54 -9.62
CA ALA A 15 -0.85 3.78 -8.18
C ALA A 15 0.52 3.42 -7.60
N SER A 16 1.13 2.30 -8.03
CA SER A 16 2.48 1.91 -7.59
C SER A 16 3.53 2.97 -7.96
N LYS A 17 3.51 3.50 -9.19
CA LYS A 17 4.44 4.55 -9.61
C LYS A 17 4.28 5.84 -8.79
N ALA A 18 3.05 6.21 -8.44
CA ALA A 18 2.78 7.38 -7.61
C ALA A 18 3.26 7.21 -6.16
N ILE A 19 3.01 6.04 -5.56
CA ILE A 19 3.44 5.66 -4.20
C ILE A 19 4.97 5.56 -4.12
N TYR A 20 5.60 4.94 -5.12
CA TYR A 20 7.04 4.72 -5.22
C TYR A 20 7.85 6.00 -4.94
N ARG A 21 7.46 7.12 -5.57
CA ARG A 21 8.13 8.41 -5.39
C ARG A 21 8.19 8.82 -3.92
N TYR A 22 7.06 8.74 -3.22
CA TYR A 22 6.96 9.24 -1.86
C TYR A 22 7.56 8.27 -0.85
N LEU A 23 7.32 6.96 -1.03
CA LEU A 23 7.85 5.92 -0.16
C LEU A 23 9.37 5.91 -0.17
N LEU A 24 10.00 5.92 -1.35
CA LEU A 24 11.45 5.93 -1.43
C LEU A 24 12.08 7.24 -0.96
N ALA A 25 11.41 8.39 -1.18
CA ALA A 25 11.89 9.66 -0.64
C ALA A 25 11.88 9.65 0.90
N ASP A 26 10.88 9.00 1.51
CA ASP A 26 10.84 8.80 2.97
C ASP A 26 11.96 7.89 3.45
N TYR A 27 12.17 6.77 2.76
CA TYR A 27 13.24 5.83 3.06
C TYR A 27 14.62 6.52 3.04
N VAL A 28 14.92 7.30 1.99
CA VAL A 28 16.20 8.02 1.89
C VAL A 28 16.37 9.00 3.05
N ARG A 29 15.31 9.73 3.43
CA ARG A 29 15.36 10.64 4.59
C ARG A 29 15.64 9.90 5.89
N ILE A 30 14.90 8.82 6.17
CA ILE A 30 15.07 8.02 7.38
C ILE A 30 16.48 7.40 7.44
N SER A 31 16.95 6.86 6.31
CA SER A 31 18.29 6.27 6.20
C SER A 31 19.40 7.29 6.45
N ASN A 32 19.24 8.52 5.95
CA ASN A 32 20.24 9.59 6.12
C ASN A 32 20.28 10.15 7.54
N CYS A 33 19.30 9.85 8.40
CA CYS A 33 19.34 10.24 9.81
C CYS A 33 20.30 9.38 10.65
N GLY A 34 20.72 8.21 10.15
CA GLY A 34 21.56 7.26 10.91
C GLY A 34 22.85 6.82 10.22
N VAL A 35 23.05 7.15 8.94
CA VAL A 35 24.19 6.69 8.14
C VAL A 35 24.83 7.87 7.41
N SER A 36 26.16 7.95 7.39
CA SER A 36 26.91 8.92 6.57
C SER A 36 26.42 8.88 5.12
N ALA A 37 26.29 10.06 4.49
CA ALA A 37 25.84 10.19 3.10
C ALA A 37 26.68 9.35 2.11
N GLU A 38 27.91 8.99 2.47
CA GLU A 38 28.81 8.13 1.68
C GLU A 38 28.33 6.68 1.49
N HIS A 39 27.42 6.18 2.33
CA HIS A 39 26.89 4.82 2.23
C HIS A 39 25.48 4.74 1.62
N SER A 40 24.91 5.86 1.19
CA SER A 40 23.57 5.86 0.58
C SER A 40 23.62 5.29 -0.85
N LEU A 41 22.81 4.26 -1.13
CA LEU A 41 22.77 3.59 -2.43
C LEU A 41 22.26 4.51 -3.55
N TYR A 42 21.38 5.46 -3.22
CA TYR A 42 20.78 6.41 -4.16
C TYR A 42 20.23 7.64 -3.43
N THR A 43 20.10 8.73 -4.17
CA THR A 43 19.63 10.03 -3.67
C THR A 43 18.16 10.27 -4.05
N GLU A 44 17.53 11.30 -3.45
CA GLU A 44 16.19 11.74 -3.87
C GLU A 44 16.15 12.17 -5.35
N ARG A 45 17.25 12.75 -5.85
CA ARG A 45 17.40 13.08 -7.27
C ARG A 45 17.37 11.82 -8.15
N ASP A 46 18.08 10.76 -7.74
CA ASP A 46 18.06 9.49 -8.47
C ASP A 46 16.64 8.90 -8.54
N ILE A 47 15.85 9.02 -7.47
CA ILE A 47 14.44 8.58 -7.44
C ILE A 47 13.62 9.36 -8.47
N VAL A 48 13.71 10.69 -8.47
CA VAL A 48 12.95 11.53 -9.40
C VAL A 48 13.32 11.21 -10.85
N THR A 49 14.62 11.11 -11.16
CA THR A 49 15.07 10.75 -12.51
C THR A 49 14.60 9.34 -12.90
N SER A 50 14.54 8.39 -11.95
CA SER A 50 14.08 7.03 -12.26
C SER A 50 12.61 6.96 -12.70
N LEU A 51 11.76 7.93 -12.33
CA LEU A 51 10.35 7.97 -12.71
C LEU A 51 10.14 8.13 -14.22
N GLU A 52 11.09 8.74 -14.92
CA GLU A 52 11.06 8.90 -16.39
C GLU A 52 11.28 7.57 -17.13
N TRP A 53 11.88 6.59 -16.45
CA TRP A 53 12.20 5.28 -17.01
C TRP A 53 11.15 4.20 -16.70
N ILE A 54 10.14 4.56 -15.92
CA ILE A 54 9.07 3.66 -15.49
C ILE A 54 7.83 3.96 -16.34
N ASP A 55 7.46 3.04 -17.21
CA ASP A 55 6.19 3.09 -17.94
C ASP A 55 5.05 2.58 -17.02
N THR A 56 3.82 3.01 -17.29
CA THR A 56 2.65 2.56 -16.52
C THR A 56 1.80 1.58 -17.33
N ILE A 57 1.21 0.61 -16.63
CA ILE A 57 0.26 -0.37 -17.19
C ILE A 57 -1.05 -0.32 -16.40
N ASP A 58 -2.17 -0.38 -17.11
CA ASP A 58 -3.50 -0.53 -16.50
C ASP A 58 -3.76 -1.99 -16.13
N PHE A 59 -4.60 -2.22 -15.10
CA PHE A 59 -5.06 -3.57 -14.80
C PHE A 59 -5.80 -4.15 -16.00
N HIS A 60 -5.57 -5.44 -16.26
CA HIS A 60 -6.12 -6.23 -17.37
C HIS A 60 -5.73 -5.78 -18.78
N GLN A 61 -4.88 -4.76 -18.91
CA GLN A 61 -4.27 -4.40 -20.18
C GLN A 61 -3.20 -5.43 -20.56
N GLU A 62 -3.23 -5.94 -21.79
CA GLU A 62 -2.13 -6.72 -22.36
C GLU A 62 -1.18 -5.76 -23.10
N LEU A 63 0.10 -5.81 -22.73
CA LEU A 63 1.20 -5.14 -23.44
C LEU A 63 2.15 -6.18 -24.01
N GLU A 64 2.83 -5.85 -25.09
CA GLU A 64 3.87 -6.67 -25.69
C GLU A 64 5.16 -5.87 -25.86
N VAL A 65 6.28 -6.40 -25.36
CA VAL A 65 7.60 -5.78 -25.51
C VAL A 65 8.59 -6.85 -25.92
N ASN A 66 9.22 -6.69 -27.09
CA ASN A 66 10.22 -7.63 -27.61
C ASN A 66 9.73 -9.09 -27.65
N GLY A 67 8.46 -9.32 -28.03
CA GLY A 67 7.86 -10.67 -28.09
C GLY A 67 7.45 -11.25 -26.73
N ILE A 68 7.51 -10.46 -25.65
CA ILE A 68 7.04 -10.84 -24.31
C ILE A 68 5.71 -10.15 -24.09
N LYS A 69 4.63 -10.92 -23.96
CA LYS A 69 3.31 -10.41 -23.59
C LYS A 69 3.16 -10.40 -22.09
N PHE A 70 2.53 -9.38 -21.54
CA PHE A 70 2.24 -9.35 -20.10
C PHE A 70 1.01 -8.53 -19.78
N SER A 71 0.32 -8.92 -18.71
CA SER A 71 -0.83 -8.21 -18.15
C SER A 71 -0.75 -8.17 -16.63
N ALA A 72 -1.38 -7.15 -16.04
CA ALA A 72 -1.42 -6.95 -14.59
C ALA A 72 -2.82 -7.29 -14.04
N TYR A 73 -2.87 -8.08 -12.97
CA TYR A 73 -4.08 -8.42 -12.22
C TYR A 73 -3.99 -7.86 -10.81
N HIS A 74 -5.13 -7.57 -10.18
CA HIS A 74 -5.12 -7.04 -8.82
C HIS A 74 -4.52 -8.06 -7.84
N ALA A 75 -3.57 -7.65 -7.00
CA ALA A 75 -2.99 -8.48 -5.94
C ALA A 75 -3.60 -8.22 -4.55
N GLY A 76 -4.46 -7.21 -4.41
CA GLY A 76 -4.88 -6.72 -3.09
C GLY A 76 -3.65 -6.21 -2.34
N HIS A 77 -3.45 -6.63 -1.08
CA HIS A 77 -2.26 -6.37 -0.26
C HIS A 77 -1.92 -4.90 0.05
N VAL A 78 -1.58 -4.09 -0.96
CA VAL A 78 -1.42 -2.63 -0.89
C VAL A 78 -2.01 -1.96 -2.14
N LEU A 79 -2.33 -0.68 -2.05
CA LEU A 79 -2.87 0.08 -3.17
C LEU A 79 -1.93 0.03 -4.39
N GLY A 80 -2.43 -0.50 -5.50
CA GLY A 80 -1.68 -0.62 -6.75
C GLY A 80 -0.86 -1.91 -6.89
N ALA A 81 -0.84 -2.80 -5.91
CA ALA A 81 -0.14 -4.08 -6.05
C ALA A 81 -0.74 -4.92 -7.18
N ALA A 82 0.14 -5.59 -7.94
CA ALA A 82 -0.24 -6.35 -9.11
C ALA A 82 0.46 -7.70 -9.16
N MET A 83 -0.29 -8.69 -9.62
CA MET A 83 0.25 -9.95 -10.10
C MET A 83 0.48 -9.83 -11.61
N PHE A 84 1.65 -10.20 -12.10
CA PHE A 84 1.97 -10.13 -13.53
C PHE A 84 1.86 -11.51 -14.17
N LEU A 85 0.95 -11.64 -15.13
CA LEU A 85 0.89 -12.79 -16.03
C LEU A 85 1.74 -12.48 -17.25
N ILE A 86 2.78 -13.27 -17.47
CA ILE A 86 3.76 -13.09 -18.55
C ILE A 86 3.68 -14.28 -19.49
N GLU A 87 3.70 -14.04 -20.79
CA GLU A 87 3.70 -15.07 -21.83
C GLU A 87 4.88 -14.88 -22.79
N ILE A 88 5.66 -15.94 -22.98
CA ILE A 88 6.79 -15.99 -23.91
C ILE A 88 6.71 -17.30 -24.69
N ALA A 89 6.59 -17.20 -26.01
CA ALA A 89 6.49 -18.36 -26.91
C ALA A 89 5.43 -19.40 -26.47
N GLY A 90 4.29 -18.92 -25.96
CA GLY A 90 3.17 -19.75 -25.49
C GLY A 90 3.29 -20.25 -24.04
N VAL A 91 4.45 -20.09 -23.39
CA VAL A 91 4.64 -20.45 -21.96
C VAL A 91 4.17 -19.30 -21.08
N LYS A 92 3.27 -19.58 -20.15
CA LYS A 92 2.64 -18.59 -19.25
C LYS A 92 3.18 -18.70 -17.83
N VAL A 93 3.72 -17.60 -17.32
CA VAL A 93 4.23 -17.48 -15.95
C VAL A 93 3.41 -16.45 -15.20
N LEU A 94 2.83 -16.81 -14.06
CA LEU A 94 2.22 -15.86 -13.14
C LEU A 94 3.18 -15.58 -11.98
N TYR A 95 3.59 -14.32 -11.84
CA TYR A 95 4.29 -13.83 -10.66
C TYR A 95 3.33 -13.05 -9.77
N THR A 96 3.11 -13.51 -8.54
CA THR A 96 2.10 -12.91 -7.65
C THR A 96 2.60 -11.62 -6.98
N GLY A 97 3.91 -11.47 -6.79
CA GLY A 97 4.41 -10.59 -5.73
C GLY A 97 3.81 -10.98 -4.38
N ASP A 98 3.58 -10.00 -3.53
CA ASP A 98 2.81 -10.17 -2.29
C ASP A 98 1.32 -9.93 -2.57
N PHE A 99 0.46 -10.84 -2.13
CA PHE A 99 -0.96 -10.80 -2.44
C PHE A 99 -1.83 -11.16 -1.23
N SER A 100 -3.05 -10.64 -1.19
CA SER A 100 -4.04 -11.00 -0.17
C SER A 100 -5.33 -11.45 -0.83
N ARG A 101 -5.81 -12.65 -0.48
CA ARG A 101 -7.11 -13.17 -0.94
C ARG A 101 -8.28 -12.80 -0.04
N GLN A 102 -8.04 -11.97 0.98
CA GLN A 102 -9.10 -11.39 1.83
C GLN A 102 -9.32 -9.92 1.44
N GLU A 103 -10.59 -9.52 1.38
CA GLU A 103 -10.97 -8.12 1.19
C GLU A 103 -10.77 -7.35 2.51
N ASP A 104 -10.07 -6.22 2.41
CA ASP A 104 -9.82 -5.31 3.54
C ASP A 104 -10.88 -4.20 3.56
N ARG A 105 -10.81 -3.25 4.48
CA ARG A 105 -11.76 -2.12 4.53
C ARG A 105 -11.70 -1.29 3.25
N HIS A 106 -10.53 -1.15 2.63
CA HIS A 106 -10.35 -0.37 1.40
C HIS A 106 -9.83 -1.13 0.17
N LEU A 107 -9.12 -2.25 0.35
CA LEU A 107 -8.55 -2.99 -0.77
C LEU A 107 -9.44 -4.17 -1.16
N MET A 108 -9.52 -4.42 -2.47
CA MET A 108 -10.08 -5.66 -3.00
C MET A 108 -9.14 -6.84 -2.73
N CYS A 109 -9.69 -8.05 -2.73
CA CYS A 109 -8.86 -9.25 -2.73
C CYS A 109 -8.11 -9.40 -4.07
N ALA A 110 -7.00 -10.12 -4.05
CA ALA A 110 -6.28 -10.53 -5.25
C ALA A 110 -7.22 -11.29 -6.19
N GLU A 111 -7.04 -11.17 -7.50
CA GLU A 111 -7.84 -11.91 -8.48
C GLU A 111 -7.36 -13.35 -8.64
N VAL A 112 -8.14 -14.17 -9.34
CA VAL A 112 -7.63 -15.40 -9.96
C VAL A 112 -7.68 -15.15 -11.46
N PRO A 113 -6.55 -15.06 -12.15
CA PRO A 113 -6.55 -14.86 -13.60
C PRO A 113 -7.39 -15.95 -14.29
N PRO A 114 -8.17 -15.61 -15.33
CA PRO A 114 -9.02 -16.58 -16.03
C PRO A 114 -8.19 -17.61 -16.83
N ILE A 115 -6.90 -17.35 -16.99
CA ILE A 115 -5.96 -18.19 -17.72
C ILE A 115 -5.11 -18.97 -16.71
N ARG A 116 -5.05 -20.30 -16.88
CA ARG A 116 -4.17 -21.16 -16.10
C ARG A 116 -2.71 -20.93 -16.51
N PRO A 117 -1.81 -20.53 -15.60
CA PRO A 117 -0.39 -20.44 -15.91
C PRO A 117 0.27 -21.83 -15.93
N ASP A 118 1.35 -21.96 -16.69
CA ASP A 118 2.23 -23.13 -16.68
C ASP A 118 3.17 -23.11 -15.46
N VAL A 119 3.62 -21.91 -15.07
CA VAL A 119 4.49 -21.67 -13.92
C VAL A 119 3.86 -20.63 -13.00
N LEU A 120 3.82 -20.94 -11.71
CA LEU A 120 3.43 -20.00 -10.65
C LEU A 120 4.65 -19.67 -9.79
N ILE A 121 5.01 -18.38 -9.73
CA ILE A 121 5.97 -17.85 -8.79
C ILE A 121 5.18 -17.09 -7.73
N THR A 122 5.13 -17.63 -6.51
CA THR A 122 4.29 -17.09 -5.43
C THR A 122 5.07 -16.88 -4.13
N GLU A 123 4.62 -15.91 -3.34
CA GLU A 123 5.16 -15.67 -2.01
C GLU A 123 4.85 -16.83 -1.03
N SER A 124 5.56 -16.87 0.09
CA SER A 124 5.37 -17.88 1.13
C SER A 124 5.33 -17.30 2.55
N THR A 125 5.10 -15.99 2.67
CA THR A 125 5.23 -15.22 3.93
C THR A 125 4.44 -15.85 5.09
N TYR A 126 3.21 -16.28 4.83
CA TYR A 126 2.33 -16.95 5.81
C TYR A 126 1.93 -18.37 5.37
N GLY A 127 2.75 -19.05 4.56
CA GLY A 127 2.37 -20.30 3.89
C GLY A 127 1.96 -21.46 4.81
N ILE A 128 2.32 -21.39 6.10
CA ILE A 128 1.96 -22.39 7.14
C ILE A 128 1.07 -21.81 8.25
N HIS A 129 0.67 -20.55 8.14
CA HIS A 129 -0.12 -19.85 9.15
C HIS A 129 -1.56 -19.69 8.71
N ILE A 130 -2.48 -19.96 9.64
CA ILE A 130 -3.91 -19.70 9.45
C ILE A 130 -4.21 -18.35 10.08
N HIS A 131 -4.77 -17.44 9.29
CA HIS A 131 -5.20 -16.15 9.79
C HIS A 131 -6.50 -16.28 10.58
N ASP A 132 -6.54 -15.65 11.76
CA ASP A 132 -7.79 -15.39 12.47
C ASP A 132 -8.76 -14.59 11.61
N LYS A 133 -10.05 -14.62 11.93
CA LYS A 133 -11.04 -13.79 11.23
C LYS A 133 -10.71 -12.31 11.37
N ARG A 134 -11.01 -11.52 10.33
CA ARG A 134 -10.71 -10.09 10.33
C ARG A 134 -11.37 -9.38 11.51
N GLU A 135 -12.62 -9.73 11.81
CA GLU A 135 -13.40 -9.15 12.90
C GLU A 135 -12.69 -9.36 14.25
N ASP A 136 -12.18 -10.58 14.49
CA ASP A 136 -11.45 -10.91 15.71
C ASP A 136 -10.11 -10.15 15.80
N ARG A 137 -9.40 -10.01 14.68
CA ARG A 137 -8.14 -9.24 14.63
C ARG A 137 -8.38 -7.75 14.91
N GLU A 138 -9.40 -7.16 14.29
CA GLU A 138 -9.77 -5.76 14.48
C GLU A 138 -10.22 -5.51 15.92
N ALA A 139 -11.09 -6.35 16.46
CA ALA A 139 -11.57 -6.23 17.84
C ALA A 139 -10.42 -6.33 18.86
N ARG A 140 -9.49 -7.27 18.69
CA ARG A 140 -8.30 -7.37 19.55
C ARG A 140 -7.42 -6.13 19.45
N PHE A 141 -7.22 -5.62 18.24
CA PHE A 141 -6.42 -4.41 18.03
C PHE A 141 -7.06 -3.19 18.71
N THR A 142 -8.35 -2.94 18.48
CA THR A 142 -9.04 -1.78 19.07
C THR A 142 -9.19 -1.89 20.57
N GLN A 143 -9.44 -3.10 21.11
CA GLN A 143 -9.48 -3.32 22.55
C GLN A 143 -8.13 -3.02 23.21
N LEU A 144 -7.03 -3.48 22.62
CA LEU A 144 -5.69 -3.19 23.15
C LEU A 144 -5.39 -1.69 23.16
N VAL A 145 -5.77 -0.97 22.09
CA VAL A 145 -5.62 0.49 22.02
C VAL A 145 -6.48 1.16 23.10
N HIS A 146 -7.75 0.75 23.24
CA HIS A 146 -8.69 1.26 24.24
C HIS A 146 -8.14 1.07 25.67
N ASP A 147 -7.66 -0.12 26.01
CA ASP A 147 -7.10 -0.43 27.33
C ASP A 147 -5.87 0.43 27.66
N ILE A 148 -5.02 0.70 26.65
CA ILE A 148 -3.83 1.54 26.83
C ILE A 148 -4.21 2.99 27.13
N VAL A 149 -5.18 3.55 26.41
CA VAL A 149 -5.53 4.97 26.55
C VAL A 149 -6.40 5.23 27.79
N THR A 150 -7.28 4.30 28.15
CA THR A 150 -8.15 4.43 29.34
C THR A 150 -7.40 4.31 30.65
N ARG A 151 -6.28 3.56 30.70
CA ARG A 151 -5.36 3.57 31.85
C ARG A 151 -4.42 4.78 31.89
N GLY A 152 -4.62 5.79 31.04
CA GLY A 152 -3.81 7.01 30.96
C GLY A 152 -2.48 6.86 30.21
N GLY A 153 -2.30 5.77 29.46
CA GLY A 153 -1.09 5.52 28.66
C GLY A 153 -1.12 6.18 27.29
N ARG A 154 0.01 6.10 26.57
CA ARG A 154 0.13 6.51 25.17
C ARG A 154 0.37 5.28 24.29
N CYS A 155 -0.45 5.09 23.28
CA CYS A 155 -0.29 3.99 22.32
C CYS A 155 0.58 4.46 21.14
N LEU A 156 1.72 3.81 20.92
CA LEU A 156 2.59 4.04 19.77
C LEU A 156 2.41 2.89 18.77
N ILE A 157 2.03 3.22 17.54
CA ILE A 157 1.82 2.25 16.46
C ILE A 157 2.83 2.55 15.34
N PRO A 158 3.99 1.87 15.31
CA PRO A 158 4.97 2.08 14.25
C PRO A 158 4.48 1.44 12.96
N ALA A 159 4.27 2.26 11.94
CA ALA A 159 3.88 1.82 10.60
C ALA A 159 4.47 2.75 9.54
N PHE A 160 4.74 2.22 8.35
CA PHE A 160 5.08 3.05 7.20
C PHE A 160 3.93 3.97 6.82
N ALA A 161 4.26 5.14 6.28
CA ALA A 161 3.28 6.16 5.89
C ALA A 161 2.31 5.72 4.77
N LEU A 162 2.65 4.66 4.02
CA LEU A 162 1.87 4.13 2.91
C LEU A 162 1.75 2.61 3.05
N GLY A 163 0.53 2.08 2.92
CA GLY A 163 0.22 0.65 2.99
C GLY A 163 -0.76 0.34 4.10
N ARG A 164 -0.33 -0.41 5.12
CA ARG A 164 -1.21 -0.86 6.22
C ARG A 164 -1.63 0.25 7.17
N ALA A 165 -0.91 1.38 7.22
CA ALA A 165 -1.32 2.52 8.04
C ALA A 165 -2.71 3.06 7.67
N GLN A 166 -3.06 3.06 6.39
CA GLN A 166 -4.38 3.51 5.92
C GLN A 166 -5.51 2.60 6.43
N GLU A 167 -5.27 1.28 6.47
CA GLU A 167 -6.22 0.32 7.04
C GLU A 167 -6.41 0.58 8.55
N LEU A 168 -5.32 0.77 9.30
CA LEU A 168 -5.36 1.05 10.74
C LEU A 168 -6.10 2.35 11.05
N MET A 169 -5.90 3.40 10.25
CA MET A 169 -6.62 4.67 10.41
C MET A 169 -8.13 4.51 10.15
N LEU A 170 -8.54 3.72 9.15
CA LEU A 170 -9.95 3.43 8.92
C LEU A 170 -10.58 2.66 10.09
N ILE A 171 -9.86 1.71 10.68
CA ILE A 171 -10.31 0.96 11.85
C ILE A 171 -10.48 1.90 13.05
N LEU A 172 -9.47 2.73 13.33
CA LEU A 172 -9.48 3.63 14.49
C LEU A 172 -10.51 4.74 14.37
N ASP A 173 -10.69 5.35 13.19
CA ASP A 173 -11.70 6.41 13.00
C ASP A 173 -13.13 5.88 13.17
N GLU A 174 -13.41 4.68 12.67
CA GLU A 174 -14.69 4.00 12.90
C GLU A 174 -14.87 3.65 14.38
N TYR A 175 -13.83 3.11 15.03
CA TYR A 175 -13.88 2.76 16.45
C TYR A 175 -14.14 4.00 17.31
N TRP A 176 -13.40 5.10 17.12
CA TRP A 176 -13.64 6.34 17.85
C TRP A 176 -15.03 6.91 17.62
N SER A 177 -15.55 6.83 16.38
CA SER A 177 -16.92 7.28 16.08
C SER A 177 -18.01 6.56 16.88
N ASN A 178 -17.74 5.34 17.33
CA ASN A 178 -18.70 4.51 18.06
C ASN A 178 -18.51 4.58 19.59
N HIS A 179 -17.48 5.29 20.07
CA HIS A 179 -17.08 5.34 21.48
C HIS A 179 -16.92 6.79 21.95
N PRO A 180 -18.03 7.48 22.29
CA PRO A 180 -18.01 8.87 22.71
C PRO A 180 -17.08 9.18 23.88
N GLU A 181 -16.84 8.22 24.76
CA GLU A 181 -15.93 8.32 25.89
C GLU A 181 -14.45 8.48 25.48
N LEU A 182 -14.10 8.16 24.23
CA LEU A 182 -12.75 8.31 23.68
C LEU A 182 -12.55 9.63 22.93
N HIS A 183 -13.60 10.43 22.72
CA HIS A 183 -13.54 11.62 21.86
C HIS A 183 -12.55 12.69 22.35
N ASP A 184 -12.25 12.73 23.66
CA ASP A 184 -11.26 13.64 24.25
C ASP A 184 -9.82 13.15 24.08
N ILE A 185 -9.62 11.90 23.63
CA ILE A 185 -8.32 11.28 23.42
C ILE A 185 -7.93 11.42 21.94
N PRO A 186 -6.89 12.20 21.61
CA PRO A 186 -6.53 12.46 20.22
C PRO A 186 -5.79 11.28 19.58
N ILE A 187 -6.07 11.04 18.30
CA ILE A 187 -5.25 10.16 17.44
C ILE A 187 -4.41 11.03 16.52
N TYR A 188 -3.10 10.77 16.51
CA TYR A 188 -2.15 11.48 15.68
C TYR A 188 -1.53 10.59 14.61
N TYR A 189 -1.61 11.03 13.36
CA TYR A 189 -0.82 10.46 12.27
C TYR A 189 0.46 11.28 12.07
N ALA A 190 1.57 10.76 12.59
CA ALA A 190 2.86 11.45 12.60
C ALA A 190 3.70 11.10 11.36
N SER A 191 3.42 11.75 10.22
CA SER A 191 4.27 11.68 9.03
C SER A 191 4.32 13.01 8.29
N GLN A 192 5.52 13.48 7.94
CA GLN A 192 5.68 14.65 7.08
C GLN A 192 5.13 14.43 5.67
N LEU A 193 4.99 13.17 5.25
CA LEU A 193 4.36 12.78 3.99
C LEU A 193 2.87 12.52 4.12
N ALA A 194 2.29 12.54 5.33
CA ALA A 194 0.91 12.16 5.58
C ALA A 194 -0.08 12.74 4.56
N ARG A 195 -0.05 14.07 4.38
CA ARG A 195 -0.91 14.78 3.43
C ARG A 195 -0.71 14.34 1.98
N LYS A 196 0.55 14.15 1.56
CA LYS A 196 0.88 13.70 0.19
C LYS A 196 0.43 12.26 -0.04
N CYS A 197 0.60 11.40 0.96
CA CYS A 197 0.17 10.02 0.95
C CYS A 197 -1.36 9.89 0.84
N MET A 198 -2.09 10.67 1.64
CA MET A 198 -3.56 10.71 1.56
C MET A 198 -4.05 11.18 0.20
N ALA A 199 -3.40 12.20 -0.39
CA ALA A 199 -3.76 12.67 -1.72
C ALA A 199 -3.62 11.56 -2.78
N VAL A 200 -2.57 10.72 -2.70
CA VAL A 200 -2.43 9.57 -3.61
C VAL A 200 -3.57 8.57 -3.42
N TYR A 201 -3.91 8.21 -2.18
CA TYR A 201 -5.02 7.30 -1.90
C TYR A 201 -6.35 7.86 -2.42
N GLN A 202 -6.59 9.16 -2.24
CA GLN A 202 -7.79 9.82 -2.76
C GLN A 202 -7.83 9.86 -4.29
N THR A 203 -6.70 10.03 -4.97
CA THR A 203 -6.64 10.02 -6.44
C THR A 203 -6.92 8.63 -7.02
N TYR A 204 -6.43 7.56 -6.40
CA TYR A 204 -6.56 6.18 -6.89
C TYR A 204 -7.70 5.40 -6.24
N ILE A 205 -8.69 6.09 -5.74
CA ILE A 205 -9.93 5.53 -5.18
C ILE A 205 -10.61 4.51 -6.11
N ASN A 206 -10.50 4.69 -7.42
CA ASN A 206 -11.12 3.77 -8.38
C ASN A 206 -10.48 2.37 -8.40
N ALA A 207 -9.25 2.26 -7.87
CA ALA A 207 -8.54 0.99 -7.68
C ALA A 207 -8.83 0.34 -6.31
N MET A 208 -9.75 0.90 -5.52
CA MET A 208 -10.19 0.36 -4.24
C MET A 208 -11.46 -0.49 -4.40
N ASN A 209 -11.84 -1.17 -3.32
CA ASN A 209 -13.02 -2.04 -3.33
C ASN A 209 -14.35 -1.30 -3.57
N ALA A 210 -15.40 -2.06 -3.85
CA ALA A 210 -16.73 -1.50 -4.11
C ALA A 210 -17.29 -0.73 -2.91
N LYS A 211 -16.98 -1.14 -1.67
CA LYS A 211 -17.43 -0.46 -0.44
C LYS A 211 -16.97 1.00 -0.41
N ILE A 212 -15.67 1.24 -0.60
CA ILE A 212 -15.11 2.61 -0.63
C ILE A 212 -15.69 3.42 -1.79
N ARG A 213 -15.72 2.83 -3.00
CA ARG A 213 -16.26 3.52 -4.19
C ARG A 213 -17.71 3.97 -4.02
N ASN A 214 -18.53 3.14 -3.38
CA ASN A 214 -19.93 3.47 -3.09
C ASN A 214 -20.07 4.51 -1.98
N GLN A 215 -19.20 4.45 -0.95
CA GLN A 215 -19.25 5.38 0.19
C GLN A 215 -18.90 6.81 -0.23
N LEU A 216 -18.01 6.98 -1.21
CA LEU A 216 -17.55 8.29 -1.70
C LEU A 216 -18.63 9.20 -2.24
N VAL A 217 -19.74 8.64 -2.71
CA VAL A 217 -20.90 9.43 -3.15
C VAL A 217 -21.42 10.32 -2.01
N ASN A 218 -21.30 9.83 -0.77
CA ASN A 218 -21.82 10.51 0.43
C ASN A 218 -20.71 11.07 1.33
N ASN A 219 -19.60 10.36 1.48
CA ASN A 219 -18.49 10.75 2.36
C ASN A 219 -17.17 10.12 1.92
N ASN A 220 -16.07 10.88 1.94
CA ASN A 220 -14.74 10.35 1.66
C ASN A 220 -14.16 9.68 2.93
N PRO A 221 -13.97 8.35 2.95
CA PRO A 221 -13.51 7.64 4.15
C PRO A 221 -12.05 7.94 4.54
N PHE A 222 -11.28 8.60 3.67
CA PHE A 222 -9.92 9.06 3.99
C PHE A 222 -9.88 10.50 4.53
N CYS A 223 -11.04 11.14 4.68
CA CYS A 223 -11.21 12.37 5.45
C CYS A 223 -11.58 12.01 6.89
N PHE A 224 -10.58 11.62 7.68
CA PHE A 224 -10.78 11.17 9.06
C PHE A 224 -11.33 12.28 9.96
N ARG A 225 -12.25 11.92 10.86
CA ARG A 225 -12.89 12.83 11.82
C ARG A 225 -12.11 12.91 13.13
N TYR A 226 -11.51 11.80 13.55
CA TYR A 226 -10.85 11.66 14.85
C TYR A 226 -9.33 11.56 14.74
N ILE A 227 -8.79 11.58 13.53
CA ILE A 227 -7.36 11.46 13.26
C ILE A 227 -6.84 12.76 12.67
N SER A 228 -5.79 13.32 13.29
CA SER A 228 -5.16 14.56 12.86
C SER A 228 -3.68 14.36 12.56
N ASN A 229 -3.14 15.14 11.62
CA ASN A 229 -1.70 15.12 11.36
C ASN A 229 -0.96 15.78 12.52
N LEU A 230 0.07 15.12 13.05
CA LEU A 230 0.93 15.72 14.05
C LEU A 230 1.79 16.80 13.38
N LYS A 231 1.57 18.08 13.72
CA LYS A 231 2.48 19.15 13.33
C LYS A 231 3.72 19.07 14.21
N VAL A 232 4.85 18.71 13.62
CA VAL A 232 6.15 18.90 14.27
C VAL A 232 6.53 20.35 13.99
N ASN A 233 6.53 21.17 15.05
CA ASN A 233 7.05 22.55 14.99
C ASN A 233 8.57 22.55 14.76
#